data_AF-A0A3M2ECQ5-F1
#
_entry.id   AF-A0A3M2ECQ5-F1
#
_cell.length_a   1.000
_cell.length_b   1.000
_cell.length_c   1.000
_cell.angle_alpha   90.00
_cell.angle_beta   90.00
_cell.angle_gamma   90.00
#
_symmetry.space_group_name_H-M   'P 1'
#
loop_
_entity.id
_entity.type
_entity.pdbx_description
1 polymer ?
#
loop_
_entity_poly.entity_id
_entity_poly.type
_entity_poly.pdbx_seq_one_letter_code
_entity_poly.pdbx_strand_id
1 'polypeptide(L)' 'MLVLDVDGVLTDGRITLDNRGIEHKHFHVRDGHGIKLVQRAGIRPAILTGRSSHVVEARAGELGIDLIVQGCWNKA' A
#
# COMPACT_ATOMS: atom_id res chain seq x y z
N MET A 1 -14.98 5.47 3.82
CA MET A 1 -13.51 5.32 3.87
C MET A 1 -13.16 4.01 3.19
N LEU A 2 -12.07 3.95 2.43
CA LEU A 2 -11.56 2.74 1.79
C LEU A 2 -10.27 2.33 2.51
N VAL A 3 -10.24 1.16 3.14
CA VAL A 3 -9.04 0.63 3.81
C VAL A 3 -8.48 -0.50 2.98
N LEU A 4 -7.19 -0.42 2.64
CA LEU A 4 -6.52 -1.35 1.74
C LEU A 4 -5.39 -2.06 2.49
N ASP A 5 -5.28 -3.37 2.28
CA ASP A 5 -4.03 -4.07 2.56
C ASP A 5 -3.02 -3.83 1.42
N VAL A 6 -1.77 -4.22 1.62
CA VAL A 6 -0.71 -4.09 0.62
C VAL A 6 -0.45 -5.44 -0.05
N ASP A 7 -0.03 -6.42 0.74
CA ASP A 7 0.46 -7.69 0.23
C ASP A 7 -0.71 -8.58 -0.19
N GLY A 8 -0.83 -8.86 -1.49
CA GLY A 8 -1.94 -9.61 -2.08
C GLY A 8 -3.18 -8.78 -2.42
N VAL A 9 -3.14 -7.45 -2.20
CA VAL A 9 -4.21 -6.52 -2.61
C VAL A 9 -3.67 -5.47 -3.58
N LEU A 10 -2.75 -4.60 -3.12
CA LEU A 10 -2.09 -3.61 -3.99
C LEU A 10 -0.88 -4.19 -4.73
N THR A 11 -0.49 -5.41 -4.39
CA THR A 11 0.58 -6.19 -4.98
C THR A 11 0.06 -7.58 -5.32
N ASP A 12 0.85 -8.34 -6.08
CA ASP A 12 0.56 -9.75 -6.38
C ASP A 12 0.87 -10.71 -5.21
N GLY A 13 1.21 -10.18 -4.03
CA GLY A 13 1.48 -10.95 -2.81
C GLY A 13 2.87 -11.60 -2.76
N ARG A 14 3.70 -11.40 -3.78
CA ARG A 14 5.08 -11.91 -3.80
C ARG A 14 5.99 -11.02 -2.95
N ILE A 15 6.92 -11.67 -2.25
CA ILE A 15 8.01 -11.01 -1.53
C ILE A 15 9.29 -11.30 -2.30
N THR A 16 9.90 -10.25 -2.86
CA THR A 16 11.20 -10.35 -3.55
C THR A 16 12.27 -9.72 -2.67
N LEU A 17 13.30 -10.49 -2.34
CA LEU A 17 14.44 -10.05 -1.53
C LEU A 17 15.73 -10.22 -2.34
N ASP A 18 16.59 -9.22 -2.31
CA ASP A 18 17.93 -9.33 -2.86
C ASP A 18 18.93 -9.91 -1.83
N ASN A 19 20.18 -10.13 -2.26
CA ASN A 19 21.24 -10.66 -1.39
C ASN A 19 21.75 -9.67 -0.32
N ARG A 20 21.25 -8.42 -0.33
CA ARG A 20 21.51 -7.38 0.68
C ARG A 20 20.34 -7.22 1.64
N GLY A 21 19.27 -8.00 1.47
CA GLY A 21 18.06 -7.93 2.28
C GLY A 21 17.12 -6.78 1.90
N ILE A 22 17.28 -6.17 0.72
CA ILE A 22 16.36 -5.14 0.22
C ILE A 22 15.11 -5.83 -0.32
N GLU A 23 13.94 -5.39 0.18
CA GLU A 23 12.63 -5.83 -0.28
C GLU A 23 12.16 -5.01 -1.48
N HIS A 24 11.72 -5.71 -2.52
CA HIS A 24 11.05 -5.12 -3.68
C HIS A 24 9.56 -5.50 -3.68
N LYS A 25 8.69 -4.51 -3.92
CA LYS A 25 7.24 -4.71 -4.12
C LYS A 25 6.82 -4.16 -5.49
N HIS A 26 5.93 -4.89 -6.15
CA HIS A 26 5.39 -4.50 -7.46
C HIS A 26 3.94 -4.05 -7.28
N PHE A 27 3.63 -2.83 -7.73
CA PHE A 27 2.29 -2.25 -7.70
C PHE A 27 1.75 -2.09 -9.11
N HIS A 28 0.42 -2.10 -9.25
CA HIS A 28 -0.22 -1.90 -10.54
C HIS A 28 -0.58 -0.43 -10.79
N VAL A 29 -0.24 0.09 -11.97
CA VAL A 29 -0.49 1.51 -12.32
C VAL A 29 -1.98 1.84 -12.36
N ARG A 30 -2.83 0.91 -12.81
CA ARG A 30 -4.29 1.11 -12.85
C ARG A 30 -4.89 1.28 -11.46
N ASP A 31 -4.33 0.62 -10.45
CA ASP A 31 -4.82 0.73 -9.07
C ASP A 31 -4.52 2.12 -8.53
N GLY A 32 -3.34 2.68 -8.86
CA GLY A 32 -3.02 4.06 -8.56
C GLY A 32 -4.04 5.04 -9.14
N HIS A 33 -4.46 4.84 -10.39
CA HIS A 33 -5.52 5.64 -11.00
C HIS A 33 -6.87 5.46 -10.28
N GLY A 34 -7.26 4.23 -9.97
CA GLY A 34 -8.49 3.93 -9.24
C GLY A 34 -8.54 4.62 -7.87
N ILE A 35 -7.43 4.60 -7.12
CA ILE A 35 -7.31 5.29 -5.84
C ILE A 35 -7.50 6.80 -5.99
N LYS A 36 -6.91 7.42 -7.03
CA LYS A 36 -7.14 8.84 -7.31
C LYS A 36 -8.60 9.14 -7.65
N LEU A 37 -9.30 8.26 -8.37
CA LEU A 37 -10.73 8.43 -8.66
C LEU A 37 -11.58 8.35 -7.40
N VAL A 38 -11.30 7.39 -6.52
CA VAL A 38 -11.98 7.23 -5.22
C VAL A 38 -11.76 8.46 -4.34
N GLN A 39 -10.54 9.00 -4.29
CA GLN A 39 -10.25 10.28 -3.61
C GLN A 39 -11.06 11.44 -4.18
N ARG A 40 -11.15 11.57 -5.52
CA ARG A 40 -11.96 12.60 -6.18
C ARG A 40 -13.45 12.47 -5.89
N ALA A 41 -13.93 11.26 -5.63
CA ALA A 41 -15.30 11.00 -5.19
C ALA A 41 -15.52 11.32 -3.69
N GLY A 42 -14.53 11.87 -2.99
CA GLY A 42 -14.61 12.23 -1.57
C GLY A 42 -14.38 11.07 -0.61
N ILE A 43 -14.01 9.89 -1.11
CA ILE A 43 -13.71 8.73 -0.27
C ILE A 43 -12.24 8.77 0.11
N ARG A 44 -11.97 8.90 1.41
CA ARG A 44 -10.61 8.86 1.95
C ARG A 44 -10.04 7.43 1.91
N PRO A 45 -8.92 7.17 1.21
CA PRO A 45 -8.21 5.91 1.30
C PRO A 45 -7.29 5.87 2.53
N ALA A 46 -7.03 4.66 3.03
CA ALA A 46 -6.06 4.36 4.08
C ALA A 46 -5.39 3.02 3.79
N ILE A 47 -4.14 2.85 4.26
CA ILE A 47 -3.41 1.58 4.19
C ILE A 47 -3.29 0.99 5.59
N LEU A 48 -3.65 -0.30 5.72
CA LEU A 48 -3.48 -1.08 6.94
C LEU A 48 -2.84 -2.42 6.60
N THR A 49 -1.55 -2.56 6.90
CA THR A 49 -0.79 -3.76 6.55
C THR A 49 0.04 -4.30 7.70
N GLY A 50 0.25 -5.62 7.70
CA GLY A 50 1.03 -6.32 8.73
C GLY A 50 2.54 -6.19 8.54
N ARG A 51 3.00 -5.92 7.31
CA ARG A 51 4.42 -5.70 7.02
C ARG A 51 4.79 -4.21 7.13
N SER A 52 6.06 -3.94 7.41
CA SER A 52 6.60 -2.57 7.41
C SER A 52 7.70 -2.46 6.38
N SER A 53 7.58 -1.50 5.46
CA SER A 53 8.61 -1.23 4.46
C SER A 53 8.56 0.23 3.99
N HIS A 54 9.73 0.80 3.70
CA HIS A 54 9.85 2.13 3.11
C HIS A 54 9.17 2.23 1.73
N VAL A 55 9.09 1.10 1.01
CA VAL A 55 8.44 1.03 -0.31
C VAL A 55 6.94 1.38 -0.22
N VAL A 56 6.26 0.95 0.85
CA VAL A 56 4.84 1.27 1.10
C VAL A 56 4.66 2.75 1.40
N GLU A 57 5.53 3.35 2.22
CA GLU A 57 5.51 4.78 2.53
C GLU A 57 5.71 5.64 1.27
N ALA A 58 6.71 5.30 0.47
CA ALA A 58 7.00 5.99 -0.79
C ALA A 58 5.80 5.92 -1.76
N ARG A 59 5.21 4.73 -1.92
CA ARG A 59 4.06 4.54 -2.80
C ARG A 59 2.81 5.28 -2.30
N ALA A 60 2.57 5.25 -0.99
CA ALA A 60 1.45 5.97 -0.39
C ALA A 60 1.61 7.49 -0.53
N GLY A 61 2.83 8.01 -0.38
CA GLY A 61 3.16 9.42 -0.63
C GLY A 61 2.88 9.84 -2.07
N GLU A 62 3.30 9.04 -3.06
CA GLU A 62 2.99 9.26 -4.48
C GLU A 62 1.47 9.32 -4.74
N LEU A 63 0.71 8.44 -4.07
CA LEU A 63 -0.74 8.38 -4.16
C LEU A 63 -1.46 9.39 -3.27
N GLY A 64 -0.76 10.17 -2.45
CA GLY A 64 -1.34 11.12 -1.50
C GLY A 64 -2.26 10.44 -0.48
N ILE A 65 -1.86 9.27 0.01
CA ILE A 65 -2.56 8.52 1.07
C ILE A 65 -1.87 8.83 2.39
N ASP A 66 -2.48 9.68 3.21
CA ASP A 66 -1.86 10.14 4.46
C ASP A 66 -2.07 9.17 5.64
N LEU A 67 -3.11 8.34 5.58
CA LEU A 67 -3.44 7.37 6.63
C LEU A 67 -2.77 6.04 6.30
N ILE A 68 -1.62 5.79 6.93
CA ILE A 68 -0.84 4.56 6.74
C ILE A 68 -0.53 3.98 8.12
N VAL A 69 -0.92 2.72 8.32
CA VAL A 69 -0.54 1.93 9.49
C VAL A 69 0.15 0.66 9.00
N GLN A 70 1.42 0.52 9.36
CA GLN A 70 2.26 -0.64 9.05
C GLN A 70 2.56 -1.44 10.31
N GLY A 71 3.00 -2.69 10.16
CA GLY A 71 3.33 -3.56 11.30
C GLY A 71 2.12 -4.00 12.12
N CYS A 72 0.91 -3.85 11.59
CA CYS A 72 -0.33 -4.13 12.31
C CYS A 72 -0.79 -5.57 12.07
N TRP A 73 -0.51 -6.44 13.04
CA TRP A 73 -0.93 -7.85 13.02
C TRP A 73 -2.36 -8.05 13.52
N ASN A 74 -2.81 -7.23 14.47
CA ASN A 74 -4.19 -7.21 14.94
C ASN A 74 -4.95 -6.05 14.29
N LYS A 75 -5.75 -6.38 13.27
CA LYS A 75 -6.54 -5.43 12.48
C LYS A 75 -7.99 -5.29 12.96
N ALA A 76 -8.37 -5.98 14.05
CA ALA A 76 -9.73 -6.05 14.59
C ALA A 76 -10.03 -4.94 15.60
#